data_AF-A0A8C5P127-F1
#
_entry.id   AF-A0A8C5P127-F1
#
_cell.length_a   1.000
_cell.length_b   1.000
_cell.length_c   1.000
_cell.angle_alpha   90.00
_cell.angle_beta   90.00
_cell.angle_gamma   90.00
#
_symmetry.space_group_name_H-M   'P 1'
#
loop_
_entity.id
_entity.type
_entity.pdbx_description
1 polymer ?
#
loop_
_entity_poly.entity_id
_entity_poly.type
_entity_poly.pdbx_seq_one_letter_code
_entity_poly.pdbx_strand_id
1 'polypeptide(L)'
;SLPENAKPGTLVTTLMATDADLEPAFRLMDFSIEAGDPEGIFDLAWEPDSDRVQLRLHKNLSYEAAPHHEVVVVVQNVEELLGPGPGPGSTATVTVLVERVVPPLKLDQESYEASVPVSTPAGSFLLTIQPSNPMRSLSSIQ
;
A
#
# COMPACT_ATOMS: atom_id res chain seq x y z
N SER A 1 -0.44 -5.30 4.72
CA SER A 1 -0.38 -3.82 4.71
C SER A 1 0.91 -3.40 4.04
N LEU A 2 0.99 -2.16 3.57
CA LEU A 2 2.21 -1.55 3.05
C LEU A 2 2.40 -0.16 3.66
N PRO A 3 3.63 0.25 3.99
CA PRO A 3 3.89 1.63 4.38
C PRO A 3 3.67 2.57 3.20
N GLU A 4 3.22 3.80 3.47
CA GLU A 4 2.94 4.77 2.41
C GLU A 4 4.18 5.16 1.57
N ASN A 5 5.37 4.95 2.13
CA ASN A 5 6.65 5.15 1.43
C ASN A 5 7.18 3.88 0.73
N ALA A 6 6.37 2.82 0.62
CA ALA A 6 6.72 1.64 -0.16
C ALA A 6 6.99 2.04 -1.62
N LYS A 7 8.02 1.44 -2.22
CA LYS A 7 8.41 1.79 -3.59
C LYS A 7 7.57 1.02 -4.62
N PRO A 8 7.30 1.59 -5.79
CA PRO A 8 6.83 0.83 -6.95
C PRO A 8 7.68 -0.42 -7.19
N GLY A 9 7.02 -1.52 -7.52
CA GLY A 9 7.56 -2.88 -7.62
C GLY A 9 7.46 -3.70 -6.34
N THR A 10 7.04 -3.10 -5.21
CA THR A 10 6.87 -3.85 -3.95
C THR A 10 5.77 -4.90 -4.09
N LEU A 11 6.06 -6.15 -3.69
CA LEU A 11 5.07 -7.22 -3.64
C LEU A 11 4.03 -6.92 -2.55
N VAL A 12 2.76 -6.88 -2.94
CA VAL A 12 1.62 -6.76 -2.02
C VAL A 12 1.25 -8.14 -1.49
N THR A 13 0.93 -9.06 -2.40
CA THR A 13 0.56 -10.44 -2.08
C THR A 13 0.69 -11.33 -3.33
N THR A 14 0.63 -12.64 -3.12
CA THR A 14 0.51 -13.64 -4.19
C THR A 14 -0.86 -14.31 -4.09
N LEU A 15 -1.61 -14.29 -5.18
CA LEU A 15 -2.86 -15.02 -5.34
C LEU A 15 -2.58 -16.34 -6.07
N MET A 16 -3.42 -17.34 -5.80
CA MET A 16 -3.34 -18.65 -6.41
C MET A 16 -4.73 -19.08 -6.85
N ALA A 17 -4.82 -19.62 -8.06
CA ALA A 17 -6.04 -20.17 -8.63
C ALA A 17 -5.80 -21.64 -9.00
N THR A 18 -6.86 -22.44 -9.05
CA THR A 18 -6.78 -23.86 -9.40
C THR A 18 -7.89 -24.20 -10.37
N ASP A 19 -7.55 -24.93 -11.43
CA ASP A 19 -8.49 -25.43 -12.41
C ASP A 19 -8.50 -26.97 -12.39
N ALA A 20 -9.68 -27.57 -12.46
CA ALA A 20 -9.89 -29.01 -12.34
C ALA A 20 -9.84 -29.75 -13.69
N ASP A 21 -9.73 -29.05 -14.82
CA ASP A 21 -9.64 -29.67 -16.14
C ASP A 21 -8.43 -30.59 -16.27
N LEU A 22 -8.61 -31.72 -16.94
CA LEU A 22 -7.56 -32.73 -17.08
C LEU A 22 -6.49 -32.33 -18.10
N GLU A 23 -6.91 -31.68 -19.19
CA GLU A 23 -6.02 -31.25 -20.27
C GLU A 23 -5.30 -29.94 -19.87
N PRO A 24 -3.95 -29.91 -19.86
CA PRO A 24 -3.20 -28.70 -19.52
C PRO A 24 -3.57 -27.45 -20.32
N ALA A 25 -3.91 -27.60 -21.60
CA ALA A 25 -4.31 -26.47 -22.44
C ALA A 25 -5.58 -25.76 -21.93
N PHE A 26 -6.47 -26.48 -21.26
CA PHE A 26 -7.70 -25.90 -20.69
C PHE A 26 -7.48 -25.30 -19.31
N ARG A 27 -6.32 -25.48 -18.67
CA ARG A 27 -6.00 -24.88 -17.37
C ARG A 27 -5.19 -23.59 -17.48
N LEU A 28 -4.96 -23.08 -18.68
CA LEU A 28 -4.22 -21.83 -18.88
C LEU A 28 -5.04 -20.65 -18.37
N MET A 29 -4.43 -19.82 -17.54
CA MET A 29 -5.08 -18.75 -16.80
C MET A 29 -4.67 -17.37 -17.32
N ASP A 30 -5.65 -16.48 -17.44
CA ASP A 30 -5.47 -15.07 -17.68
C ASP A 30 -5.99 -14.27 -16.48
N PHE A 31 -5.14 -13.41 -15.92
CA PHE A 31 -5.42 -12.64 -14.71
C PHE A 31 -5.60 -11.15 -15.04
N SER A 32 -6.59 -10.51 -14.44
CA SER A 32 -6.78 -9.06 -14.59
C SER A 32 -7.35 -8.42 -13.34
N ILE A 33 -7.17 -7.11 -13.21
CA ILE A 33 -7.85 -6.30 -12.18
C ILE A 33 -9.17 -5.84 -12.77
N GLU A 34 -10.28 -6.31 -12.21
CA GLU A 34 -11.64 -6.01 -12.68
C GLU A 34 -12.16 -4.68 -12.09
N ALA A 35 -11.87 -4.43 -10.80
CA ALA A 35 -12.38 -3.27 -10.10
C ALA A 35 -11.47 -2.83 -8.94
N GLY A 36 -11.75 -1.64 -8.41
CA GLY A 36 -11.11 -1.15 -7.18
C GLY A 36 -9.74 -0.47 -7.36
N ASP A 37 -9.25 -0.40 -8.60
CA ASP A 37 -8.00 0.31 -8.94
C ASP A 37 -8.13 1.22 -10.19
N PRO A 38 -9.01 2.22 -10.17
CA PRO A 38 -9.20 3.12 -11.32
C PRO A 38 -7.96 3.97 -11.63
N GLU A 39 -7.06 4.14 -10.65
CA GLU A 39 -5.85 4.93 -10.79
C GLU A 39 -4.64 4.09 -11.25
N GLY A 40 -4.77 2.76 -11.36
CA GLY A 40 -3.65 1.88 -11.73
C GLY A 40 -2.49 1.95 -10.72
N ILE A 41 -2.85 1.93 -9.43
CA ILE A 41 -1.93 1.90 -8.29
C ILE A 41 -1.28 0.53 -8.17
N PHE A 42 -1.94 -0.53 -8.63
CA PHE A 42 -1.48 -1.90 -8.56
C PHE A 42 -1.35 -2.51 -9.96
N ASP A 43 -0.41 -3.44 -10.08
CA ASP A 43 -0.19 -4.26 -11.26
C ASP A 43 -0.20 -5.74 -10.89
N LEU A 44 -0.46 -6.57 -11.90
CA LEU A 44 -0.35 -8.02 -11.81
C LEU A 44 0.88 -8.50 -12.58
N ALA A 45 1.61 -9.45 -12.01
CA ALA A 45 2.74 -10.11 -12.64
C ALA A 45 2.68 -11.63 -12.44
N TRP A 46 2.74 -12.39 -13.53
CA TRP A 46 2.77 -13.84 -13.51
C TRP A 46 3.60 -14.37 -14.68
N GLU A 47 4.11 -15.59 -14.52
CA GLU A 47 4.75 -16.32 -15.62
C GLU A 47 3.69 -17.01 -16.48
N PRO A 48 3.96 -17.25 -17.78
CA PRO A 48 3.11 -18.12 -18.59
C PRO A 48 2.89 -19.48 -17.90
N ASP A 49 1.67 -20.00 -18.00
CA ASP A 49 1.22 -21.27 -17.43
C ASP A 49 1.29 -21.37 -15.89
N SER A 50 1.48 -20.24 -15.20
CA SER A 50 1.48 -20.16 -13.74
C SER A 50 0.07 -20.20 -13.17
N ASP A 51 -0.12 -20.97 -12.10
CA ASP A 51 -1.32 -20.97 -11.25
C ASP A 51 -1.34 -19.82 -10.22
N ARG A 52 -0.29 -18.98 -10.26
CA ARG A 52 -0.03 -17.91 -9.32
C ARG A 52 0.17 -16.58 -10.02
N VAL A 53 -0.39 -15.53 -9.42
CA VAL A 53 -0.20 -14.14 -9.83
C VAL A 53 0.23 -13.29 -8.64
N GLN A 54 1.17 -12.38 -8.87
CA GLN A 54 1.64 -11.42 -7.89
C GLN A 54 0.93 -10.08 -8.08
N LEU A 55 0.25 -9.60 -7.05
CA LEU A 55 -0.21 -8.22 -6.97
C LEU A 55 0.94 -7.36 -6.46
N ARG A 56 1.32 -6.34 -7.23
CA ARG A 56 2.46 -5.48 -6.95
C ARG A 56 2.02 -4.02 -6.93
N LEU A 57 2.71 -3.23 -6.12
CA LEU A 57 2.54 -1.79 -6.11
C LEU A 57 3.14 -1.21 -7.39
N HIS A 58 2.38 -0.42 -8.14
CA HIS A 58 2.82 0.25 -9.36
C HIS A 58 3.02 1.76 -9.16
N LYS A 59 2.23 2.40 -8.28
CA LYS A 59 2.37 3.83 -7.95
C LYS A 59 2.63 4.06 -6.46
N ASN A 60 3.08 5.25 -6.11
CA ASN A 60 3.29 5.61 -4.70
C ASN A 60 1.96 5.63 -3.94
N LEU A 61 2.00 5.23 -2.68
CA LEU A 61 0.87 5.31 -1.77
C LEU A 61 0.88 6.66 -1.04
N SER A 62 -0.29 7.06 -0.53
CA SER A 62 -0.42 8.17 0.43
C SER A 62 -1.50 7.81 1.42
N TYR A 63 -1.14 7.76 2.71
CA TYR A 63 -2.11 7.47 3.76
C TYR A 63 -3.20 8.54 3.82
N GLU A 64 -2.85 9.81 3.60
CA GLU A 64 -3.80 10.93 3.58
C GLU A 64 -4.80 10.84 2.43
N ALA A 65 -4.36 10.37 1.26
CA ALA A 65 -5.23 10.22 0.11
C ALA A 65 -6.19 9.04 0.29
N ALA A 66 -5.65 7.87 0.67
CA ALA A 66 -6.42 6.66 0.90
C ALA A 66 -5.72 5.77 1.95
N PRO A 67 -6.33 5.51 3.12
CA PRO A 67 -5.75 4.63 4.14
C PRO A 67 -5.91 3.14 3.80
N HIS A 68 -6.74 2.80 2.82
CA HIS A 68 -6.88 1.44 2.31
C HIS A 68 -7.34 1.43 0.85
N HIS A 69 -7.07 0.32 0.17
CA HIS A 69 -7.58 0.00 -1.16
C HIS A 69 -8.25 -1.38 -1.13
N GLU A 70 -9.29 -1.55 -1.93
CA GLU A 70 -9.96 -2.84 -2.13
C GLU A 70 -9.92 -3.14 -3.61
N VAL A 71 -9.14 -4.14 -4.01
CA VAL A 71 -8.87 -4.48 -5.41
C VAL A 71 -9.52 -5.82 -5.72
N VAL A 72 -10.31 -5.86 -6.79
CA VAL A 72 -10.93 -7.11 -7.27
C VAL A 72 -10.10 -7.65 -8.41
N VAL A 73 -9.50 -8.82 -8.21
CA VAL A 73 -8.74 -9.55 -9.23
C VAL A 73 -9.63 -10.67 -9.75
N VAL A 74 -9.71 -10.81 -11.07
CA VAL A 74 -10.41 -11.90 -11.75
C VAL A 74 -9.40 -12.79 -12.47
N VAL A 75 -9.68 -14.09 -12.48
CA VAL A 75 -8.97 -15.09 -13.27
C VAL A 75 -9.95 -15.84 -14.17
N GLN A 76 -9.58 -16.01 -15.43
CA GLN A 76 -10.37 -16.73 -16.42
C GLN A 76 -9.49 -17.70 -17.20
N ASN A 77 -10.10 -18.74 -17.77
CA ASN A 77 -9.42 -19.61 -18.71
C ASN A 77 -9.10 -18.82 -19.98
N VAL A 78 -7.93 -19.08 -20.55
CA VAL A 78 -7.54 -18.51 -21.86
C VAL A 78 -8.44 -19.07 -22.97
N GLU A 79 -8.79 -20.36 -22.87
CA GLU A 79 -9.73 -21.02 -23.78
C GLU A 79 -11.18 -20.73 -23.40
N GLU A 80 -12.07 -20.68 -24.41
CA GLU A 80 -13.49 -20.43 -24.18
C GLU A 80 -14.15 -21.59 -23.42
N LEU A 81 -14.92 -21.25 -22.38
CA LEU A 81 -15.66 -22.23 -21.60
C LEU A 81 -16.80 -22.85 -22.42
N LEU A 82 -16.93 -24.18 -22.39
CA LEU A 82 -17.99 -24.91 -23.08
C LEU A 82 -19.17 -25.21 -22.13
N GLY A 83 -20.38 -24.82 -22.53
CA GLY A 83 -21.64 -25.23 -21.89
C GLY A 83 -22.37 -24.14 -21.08
N PRO A 84 -23.56 -24.46 -20.53
CA PRO A 84 -24.40 -23.51 -19.82
C PRO A 84 -24.01 -23.39 -18.31
N GLY A 85 -22.84 -22.80 -18.02
CA GLY A 85 -22.42 -22.31 -16.68
C GLY A 85 -21.28 -23.10 -15.98
N PRO A 86 -20.48 -22.46 -15.09
CA PRO A 86 -20.74 -21.21 -14.35
C PRO A 86 -20.01 -19.98 -14.92
N GLY A 87 -20.74 -18.84 -14.95
CA GLY A 87 -20.29 -17.46 -14.69
C GLY A 87 -19.04 -16.87 -15.39
N PRO A 88 -18.82 -15.53 -15.30
CA PRO A 88 -17.54 -14.92 -15.63
C PRO A 88 -16.44 -15.45 -14.69
N GLY A 89 -15.17 -15.18 -14.99
CA GLY A 89 -14.00 -15.69 -14.27
C GLY A 89 -14.08 -15.66 -12.73
N SER A 90 -13.27 -16.48 -12.07
CA SER A 90 -13.22 -16.53 -10.60
C SER A 90 -12.61 -15.25 -10.04
N THR A 91 -13.25 -14.66 -9.03
CA THR A 91 -12.84 -13.36 -8.45
C THR A 91 -12.25 -13.51 -7.05
N ALA A 92 -11.25 -12.70 -6.73
CA ALA A 92 -10.70 -12.52 -5.39
C ALA A 92 -10.62 -11.03 -5.04
N THR A 93 -11.09 -10.67 -3.85
CA THR A 93 -10.96 -9.32 -3.31
C THR A 93 -9.74 -9.23 -2.40
N VAL A 94 -8.86 -8.26 -2.67
CA VAL A 94 -7.67 -7.97 -1.88
C VAL A 94 -7.84 -6.63 -1.18
N THR A 95 -7.85 -6.64 0.16
CA THR A 95 -7.79 -5.41 0.96
C THR A 95 -6.35 -5.06 1.29
N VAL A 96 -5.87 -3.93 0.76
CA VAL A 96 -4.53 -3.39 1.02
C VAL A 96 -4.64 -2.24 2.01
N LEU A 97 -4.14 -2.44 3.22
CA LEU A 97 -4.05 -1.38 4.23
C LEU A 97 -2.76 -0.57 4.03
N VAL A 98 -2.87 0.75 4.06
CA VAL A 98 -1.74 1.69 3.99
C VAL A 98 -1.34 2.08 5.41
N GLU A 99 -0.05 1.98 5.73
CA GLU A 99 0.50 2.39 7.02
C GLU A 99 1.10 3.79 6.90
N ARG A 100 0.68 4.67 7.82
CA ARG A 100 1.24 6.01 7.96
C ARG A 100 2.69 5.94 8.41
N VAL A 101 3.57 6.60 7.66
CA VAL A 101 4.97 6.76 8.01
C VAL A 101 5.15 8.12 8.68
N VAL A 102 5.28 8.11 10.00
CA VAL A 102 5.55 9.32 10.76
C VAL A 102 7.04 9.66 10.62
N PRO A 103 7.42 10.79 9.99
CA PRO A 103 8.80 11.20 9.92
C PRO A 103 9.34 11.50 11.34
N PRO A 104 10.64 11.32 11.58
CA PRO A 104 11.23 11.67 12.86
C PRO A 104 11.00 13.15 13.17
N LEU A 105 10.79 13.44 14.45
CA LEU A 105 10.70 14.81 14.94
C LEU A 105 11.99 15.55 14.56
N LYS A 106 11.82 16.73 13.97
CA LYS A 106 12.94 17.60 13.64
C LYS A 106 13.09 18.63 14.74
N LEU A 107 14.32 18.86 15.19
CA LEU A 107 14.64 20.03 15.99
C LEU A 107 14.81 21.21 15.04
N ASP A 108 14.34 22.37 15.45
CA ASP A 108 14.41 23.60 14.64
C ASP A 108 15.84 24.16 14.59
N GLN A 109 16.69 23.74 15.53
CA GLN A 109 18.09 24.15 15.65
C GLN A 109 18.99 22.95 15.95
N GLU A 110 20.23 23.00 15.46
CA GLU A 110 21.26 21.99 15.76
C GLU A 110 21.82 22.14 17.20
N SER A 111 21.76 23.35 17.76
CA SER A 111 22.13 23.65 19.15
C SER A 111 21.16 24.63 19.79
N TYR A 112 20.98 24.49 21.10
CA TYR A 112 20.15 25.37 21.93
C TYR A 112 21.00 25.88 23.09
N GLU A 113 21.13 27.20 23.21
CA GLU A 113 21.91 27.84 24.27
C GLU A 113 21.04 28.80 25.09
N ALA A 114 21.28 28.84 26.40
CA ALA A 114 20.62 29.77 27.31
C ALA A 114 21.67 30.40 28.23
N SER A 115 21.69 31.74 28.28
CA SER A 115 22.56 32.50 29.18
C SER A 115 21.77 32.93 30.41
N VAL A 116 22.25 32.57 31.60
CA VAL A 116 21.54 32.81 32.87
C VAL A 116 22.44 33.55 33.88
N PRO A 117 21.91 34.52 34.63
CA PRO A 117 22.67 35.19 35.69
C PRO A 117 23.08 34.23 36.81
N VAL A 118 24.23 34.47 37.44
CA VAL A 118 24.72 33.68 38.59
C VAL A 118 23.79 33.72 39.80
N SER A 119 22.98 34.77 39.92
CA SER A 119 21.99 34.94 41.00
C SER A 119 20.67 34.22 40.73
N THR A 120 20.56 33.43 39.65
CA THR A 120 19.33 32.72 39.30
C THR A 120 18.98 31.68 40.38
N PRO A 121 17.77 31.74 40.98
CA PRO A 121 17.35 30.78 42.01
C PRO A 121 17.30 29.33 41.51
N ALA A 122 17.45 28.39 42.45
CA ALA A 122 17.23 26.98 42.16
C ALA A 122 15.77 26.72 41.74
N GLY A 123 15.59 25.94 40.68
CA GLY A 123 14.28 25.63 40.10
C GLY A 123 13.78 26.62 39.06
N SER A 124 14.58 27.63 38.67
CA SER A 124 14.23 28.50 37.54
C SER A 124 14.20 27.73 36.23
N PHE A 125 13.13 27.94 35.47
CA PHE A 125 12.97 27.43 34.12
C PHE A 125 13.86 28.21 33.14
N LEU A 126 14.63 27.51 32.30
CA LEU A 126 15.60 28.14 31.39
C LEU A 126 15.16 28.14 29.93
N LEU A 127 14.70 26.98 29.42
CA LEU A 127 14.34 26.82 28.02
C LEU A 127 13.33 25.68 27.85
N THR A 128 12.40 25.85 26.90
CA THR A 128 11.58 24.76 26.34
C THR A 128 12.09 24.50 24.93
N ILE A 129 12.42 23.24 24.65
CA ILE A 129 12.73 22.78 23.30
C ILE A 129 11.47 22.08 22.77
N GLN A 130 10.92 22.61 21.68
CA GLN A 130 9.80 21.98 20.98
C GLN A 130 10.30 21.47 19.62
N PRO A 131 10.25 20.15 19.37
CA PRO A 131 10.50 19.62 18.05
C PRO A 131 9.36 20.03 17.10
N SER A 132 9.68 20.40 15.86
CA SER A 132 8.68 20.57 14.81
C SER A 132 8.14 19.20 14.39
N ASN A 133 6.81 19.05 14.43
CA ASN A 133 6.12 17.90 13.86
C ASN A 133 5.82 18.18 12.38
N PRO A 134 6.47 17.50 11.42
CA PRO A 134 6.29 17.75 9.99
C PRO A 134 4.85 17.48 9.53
N MET A 135 4.09 16.64 10.25
CA MET A 135 2.74 16.21 9.88
C MET A 135 1.64 17.17 10.36
N ARG A 136 1.94 18.14 11.23
CA ARG A 136 0.92 19.00 11.85
C ARG A 136 0.41 20.11 10.92
N SER A 137 1.05 20.34 9.76
CA SER A 137 0.55 21.33 8.79
C SER A 137 -0.60 20.80 7.93
N LEU A 138 -0.77 19.48 7.81
CA LEU A 138 -1.81 18.86 6.96
C LEU A 138 -3.16 18.69 7.67
N SER A 139 -3.23 18.86 9.00
CA SER A 139 -4.48 18.79 9.77
C SER A 139 -5.24 20.13 9.85
N SER A 140 -4.81 21.14 9.10
CA SER A 140 -5.40 22.49 9.12
C SER A 140 -5.84 22.92 7.72
N ILE A 141 -6.72 22.14 7.10
CA ILE A 141 -7.60 22.67 6.05
C ILE A 141 -9.03 22.30 6.47
N GLN A 142 -9.78 23.35 6.77
CA GLN A 142 -11.14 23.40 7.27
C GLN A 142 -12.16 22.98 6.20
#